data_AF-A0A945YXT4-F1
#
_entry.id   AF-A0A945YXT4-F1
#
_cell.length_a   1.000
_cell.length_b   1.000
_cell.length_c   1.000
_cell.angle_alpha   90.00
_cell.angle_beta   90.00
_cell.angle_gamma   90.00
#
_symmetry.space_group_name_H-M   'P 1'
#
loop_
_entity.id
_entity.type
_entity.pdbx_description
1 polymer ?
#
loop_
_entity_poly.entity_id
_entity_poly.type
_entity_poly.pdbx_seq_one_letter_code
_entity_poly.pdbx_strand_id
1 'polypeptide(L)' 'MNTERTVRVDARLTPKEKTAILKLARSKGCEGITAFLKLLAKAKKVQIEI' A
#
# COMPACT_ATOMS: atom_id res chain seq x y z
N MET A 1 6.58 23.73 16.90
CA MET A 1 5.79 23.38 15.69
C MET A 1 6.43 22.14 15.07
N ASN A 2 5.78 20.98 15.14
CA ASN A 2 6.27 19.80 14.42
C ASN A 2 5.94 20.01 12.93
N THR A 3 6.96 20.16 12.10
CA THR A 3 6.80 20.20 10.64
C THR A 3 6.42 18.80 10.18
N GLU A 4 5.14 18.59 9.87
CA GLU A 4 4.69 17.39 9.16
C GLU A 4 5.42 17.33 7.81
N ARG A 5 6.40 16.42 7.68
CA ARG A 5 7.07 16.15 6.41
C ARG A 5 6.15 15.29 5.56
N THR A 6 5.44 15.91 4.62
CA THR A 6 4.64 15.18 3.64
C THR A 6 5.57 14.43 2.69
N VAL A 7 5.67 13.11 2.84
CA VAL A 7 6.40 12.24 1.92
C VAL A 7 5.42 11.74 0.86
N ARG A 8 5.68 12.10 -0.41
CA ARG A 8 4.93 11.59 -1.55
C ARG A 8 5.66 10.38 -2.12
N VAL A 9 4.95 9.28 -2.32
CA VAL A 9 5.46 8.06 -2.94
C VAL A 9 4.63 7.78 -4.18
N ASP A 10 5.26 7.88 -5.35
CA ASP A 10 4.65 7.53 -6.64
C ASP A 10 5.28 6.23 -7.14
N ALA A 11 4.44 5.24 -7.51
CA ALA A 11 4.89 3.96 -8.06
C ALA A 11 4.16 3.68 -9.37
N ARG A 12 4.89 3.20 -10.38
CA ARG A 12 4.30 2.75 -11.64
C ARG A 12 3.93 1.29 -11.51
N LEU A 13 2.70 0.98 -11.90
CA LEU A 13 2.16 -0.38 -11.88
C LEU A 13 1.63 -0.70 -13.27
N THR A 14 1.91 -1.90 -13.75
CA THR A 14 1.21 -2.46 -14.89
C THR A 14 -0.27 -2.71 -14.54
N PRO A 15 -1.17 -2.83 -15.52
CA PRO A 15 -2.58 -3.13 -15.26
C PRO A 15 -2.80 -4.45 -14.49
N LYS A 16 -1.95 -5.46 -14.75
CA LYS A 16 -2.00 -6.76 -14.05
C LYS A 16 -1.63 -6.61 -12.58
N GLU A 17 -0.52 -5.93 -12.27
CA GLU A 17 -0.09 -5.68 -10.89
C GLU A 17 -1.12 -4.85 -10.12
N LYS A 18 -1.65 -3.78 -10.76
CA LYS A 18 -2.69 -2.94 -10.17
C LYS A 18 -3.90 -3.78 -9.74
N THR A 19 -4.34 -4.71 -10.59
CA THR A 19 -5.48 -5.58 -10.31
C THR A 19 -5.19 -6.55 -9.17
N ALA A 20 -4.00 -7.18 -9.17
CA ALA A 20 -3.59 -8.09 -8.11
C ALA A 20 -3.50 -7.38 -6.74
N ILE A 21 -2.87 -6.21 -6.69
CA ILE A 21 -2.73 -5.41 -5.46
C ILE A 21 -4.10 -4.94 -4.98
N LEU A 22 -4.99 -4.51 -5.89
CA LEU A 22 -6.33 -4.07 -5.50
C LEU A 22 -7.17 -5.21 -4.92
N LYS A 23 -7.05 -6.43 -5.48
CA LYS A 23 -7.69 -7.63 -4.94
C LYS A 23 -7.16 -7.96 -3.54
N LEU A 24 -5.84 -7.85 -3.34
CA LEU A 24 -5.21 -8.08 -2.04
C LEU A 24 -5.61 -7.01 -1.02
N ALA A 25 -5.66 -5.75 -1.41
CA ALA A 25 -6.14 -4.66 -0.56
C ALA A 25 -7.56 -4.94 -0.06
N ARG A 26 -8.47 -5.35 -0.95
CA ARG A 26 -9.85 -5.71 -0.60
C ARG A 26 -9.92 -6.91 0.35
N SER A 27 -9.12 -7.96 0.14
CA SER A 27 -9.12 -9.13 1.02
C SER A 27 -8.60 -8.83 2.43
N LYS A 28 -7.84 -7.73 2.59
CA LYS A 28 -7.38 -7.20 3.89
C LYS A 28 -8.28 -6.09 4.43
N GLY A 29 -9.46 -5.86 3.84
CA GLY A 29 -10.42 -4.83 4.29
C GLY A 29 -9.96 -3.40 4.03
N CYS A 30 -8.98 -3.18 3.14
CA CYS A 30 -8.47 -1.85 2.85
C CYS A 30 -9.24 -1.18 1.71
N GLU A 31 -9.55 0.11 1.88
CA GLU A 31 -10.16 0.96 0.86
C GLU A 31 -9.14 1.42 -0.18
N GLY A 32 -8.78 0.49 -1.07
CA GLY A 32 -7.86 0.75 -2.18
C GLY A 32 -6.38 0.64 -1.81
N ILE A 33 -5.54 0.93 -2.81
CA ILE A 33 -4.09 0.67 -2.77
C ILE A 33 -3.40 1.55 -1.73
N THR A 34 -3.77 2.82 -1.62
CA THR A 34 -3.13 3.75 -0.68
C THR A 34 -3.36 3.34 0.77
N ALA A 35 -4.59 2.93 1.13
CA ALA A 35 -4.89 2.43 2.47
C ALA A 35 -4.08 1.16 2.77
N PHE A 36 -3.99 0.27 1.80
CA PHE A 36 -3.19 -0.95 1.90
C PHE A 36 -1.70 -0.66 2.07
N LEU A 37 -1.12 0.26 1.29
CA LEU A 37 0.28 0.67 1.42
C LEU A 37 0.56 1.34 2.78
N LYS A 38 -0.37 2.17 3.29
CA LYS A 38 -0.26 2.75 4.63
C LYS A 38 -0.25 1.68 5.72
N LEU A 39 -1.08 0.65 5.58
CA LEU A 39 -1.10 -0.49 6.49
C LEU A 39 0.25 -1.22 6.46
N LEU A 40 0.77 -1.54 5.27
CA LEU A 40 2.06 -2.20 5.10
C LEU A 40 3.22 -1.37 5.66
N ALA A 41 3.23 -0.05 5.42
CA ALA A 41 4.27 0.84 5.94
C ALA A 41 4.28 0.92 7.48
N LYS A 42 3.13 0.71 8.13
CA LYS A 42 3.00 0.65 9.59
C LYS A 42 3.19 -0.75 10.17
N ALA A 43 3.20 -1.78 9.33
CA ALA A 43 3.33 -3.15 9.80
C ALA A 43 4.76 -3.42 10.28
N LYS A 44 4.90 -3.95 11.50
CA LYS A 44 6.23 -4.29 12.07
C LYS A 44 6.94 -5.40 11.29
N LYS A 45 6.19 -6.24 10.59
CA LYS A 45 6.71 -7.32 9.74
C LYS A 45 5.79 -7.46 8.53
N VAL A 46 6.36 -7.33 7.34
CA VAL A 46 5.70 -7.63 6.08
C VAL A 46 6.44 -8.82 5.47
N GLN A 47 5.75 -9.96 5.35
CA GLN A 47 6.26 -11.14 4.65
C GLN A 47 5.43 -11.28 3.37
N ILE A 48 6.08 -11.03 2.23
CA ILE A 48 5.50 -11.26 0.90
C ILE A 48 6.16 -12.54 0.39
N GLU A 49 5.39 -13.62 0.36
CA GLU A 49 5.79 -14.86 -0.31
C GLU A 49 5.32 -14.76 -1.76
N ILE A 50 6.27 -14.91 -2.69
CA ILE A 50 6.07 -14.83 -4.15
C ILE A 50 5.85 -16.24 -4.68
#